data_AF-A0A2V8QQZ1-F1
#
_entry.id   AF-A0A2V8QQZ1-F1
#
_cell.length_a   1.000
_cell.length_b   1.000
_cell.length_c   1.000
_cell.angle_alpha   90.00
_cell.angle_beta   90.00
_cell.angle_gamma   90.00
#
_symmetry.space_group_name_H-M   'P 1'
#
loop_
_entity.id
_entity.type
_entity.pdbx_description
1 polymer ?
#
loop_
_entity_poly.entity_id
_entity_poly.type
_entity_poly.pdbx_seq_one_letter_code
_entity_poly.pdbx_strand_id
1 'polypeptide(L)'
;MRRAICIGGREVSRWKGGYSTKYRVRDASGREWVAKVGKEAKGETAASRLMWAVGYHSDVNYLVPKVYVEGLNKTLENVRFGLRPKEVKRIDGWQWDHNPFVGSRQFQGLKIMMALLNNWDLKDSNNKIAVARDKKLTDKESRYFVADLGGSFGKVSHLPR
;
A
#
# COMPACT_ATOMS: atom_id res chain seq x y z
N MET A 1 14.24 -20.71 7.40
CA MET A 1 14.71 -19.45 6.77
C MET A 1 13.95 -19.22 5.48
N ARG A 2 12.97 -18.31 5.45
CA ARG A 2 12.29 -17.96 4.18
C ARG A 2 13.22 -17.01 3.43
N ARG A 3 13.69 -17.44 2.25
CA ARG A 3 14.59 -16.66 1.39
C ARG A 3 13.99 -15.27 1.20
N ALA A 4 14.77 -14.26 1.58
CA ALA A 4 14.46 -12.86 1.34
C ALA A 4 14.11 -12.70 -0.15
N ILE A 5 13.19 -11.80 -0.45
CA ILE A 5 13.02 -11.28 -1.80
C ILE A 5 14.41 -10.76 -2.20
N CYS A 6 15.16 -11.52 -3.00
CA CYS A 6 16.38 -11.03 -3.63
C CYS A 6 15.93 -9.99 -4.65
N ILE A 7 16.10 -8.73 -4.28
CA ILE A 7 15.89 -7.59 -5.15
C ILE A 7 17.13 -7.47 -6.02
N GLY A 8 17.28 -8.42 -6.96
CA GLY A 8 18.42 -8.55 -7.87
C GLY A 8 18.39 -7.54 -9.03
N GLY A 9 17.70 -6.42 -8.86
CA GLY A 9 17.67 -5.33 -9.83
C GLY A 9 18.58 -4.20 -9.37
N ARG A 10 19.58 -3.84 -10.18
CA ARG A 10 20.41 -2.63 -9.98
C ARG A 10 19.60 -1.33 -10.10
N GLU A 11 18.44 -1.39 -10.75
CA GLU A 11 17.60 -0.22 -10.98
C GLU A 11 16.81 0.13 -9.72
N VAL A 12 17.36 1.09 -8.97
CA VAL A 12 16.70 1.70 -7.81
C VAL A 12 16.55 3.18 -8.05
N SER A 13 15.32 3.68 -7.95
CA SER A 13 15.06 5.12 -7.92
C SER A 13 14.43 5.52 -6.60
N ARG A 14 15.04 6.50 -5.93
CA ARG A 14 14.45 7.14 -4.75
C ARG A 14 13.34 8.07 -5.21
N TRP A 15 12.17 7.94 -4.63
CA TRP A 15 11.11 8.91 -4.84
C TRP A 15 11.42 10.20 -4.09
N LYS A 16 11.21 11.34 -4.75
CA LYS A 16 11.24 12.66 -4.12
C LYS A 16 9.81 13.01 -3.67
N GLY A 17 9.63 13.37 -2.40
CA GLY A 17 8.34 13.79 -1.82
C GLY A 17 7.60 12.73 -0.97
N GLY A 18 6.80 13.21 -0.02
CA GLY A 18 6.15 12.43 1.04
C GLY A 18 7.01 12.30 2.30
N TYR A 19 6.37 12.04 3.44
CA TYR A 19 7.03 11.99 4.75
C TYR A 19 8.02 10.83 4.89
N SER A 20 7.67 9.65 4.36
CA SER A 20 8.43 8.42 4.51
C SER A 20 9.37 8.16 3.32
N THR A 21 10.57 7.66 3.61
CA THR A 21 11.54 7.28 2.57
C THR A 21 11.03 6.06 1.79
N LYS A 22 11.00 6.18 0.46
CA LYS A 22 10.55 5.10 -0.42
C LYS A 22 11.41 4.97 -1.68
N TYR A 23 11.57 3.73 -2.13
CA TYR A 23 12.36 3.34 -3.29
C TYR A 23 11.50 2.55 -4.25
N ARG A 24 11.64 2.79 -5.56
CA ARG A 24 11.20 1.84 -6.58
C ARG A 24 12.32 0.82 -6.78
N VAL A 25 11.97 -0.46 -6.77
CA VAL A 25 12.91 -1.57 -6.86
C VAL A 25 12.32 -2.69 -7.69
N ARG A 26 13.17 -3.57 -8.26
CA ARG A 26 12.76 -4.75 -9.03
C ARG A 26 13.28 -6.03 -8.39
N ASP A 27 12.44 -7.06 -8.31
CA ASP A 27 12.91 -8.38 -7.88
C ASP A 27 13.57 -9.18 -9.02
N ALA A 28 14.15 -10.34 -8.68
CA ALA A 28 14.80 -11.23 -9.65
C ALA A 28 13.86 -11.73 -10.77
N SER A 29 12.54 -11.68 -10.57
CA SER A 29 11.54 -12.02 -11.58
C SER A 29 11.09 -10.79 -12.40
N GLY A 30 11.72 -9.64 -12.21
CA GLY A 30 11.43 -8.41 -12.92
C GLY A 30 10.15 -7.70 -12.46
N ARG A 31 9.54 -8.11 -11.34
CA ARG A 31 8.35 -7.42 -10.79
C ARG A 31 8.78 -6.11 -10.12
N GLU A 32 7.98 -5.07 -10.33
CA GLU A 32 8.21 -3.76 -9.70
C GLU A 32 7.57 -3.67 -8.33
N TRP A 33 8.29 -3.05 -7.41
CA TRP A 33 7.85 -2.84 -6.04
C TRP A 33 8.14 -1.40 -5.59
N VAL A 34 7.31 -0.90 -4.68
CA VAL A 34 7.63 0.28 -3.88
C VAL A 34 8.00 -0.17 -2.46
N ALA A 35 9.28 -0.02 -2.12
CA ALA A 35 9.82 -0.28 -0.79
C ALA A 35 9.70 1.00 0.05
N LYS A 36 8.81 1.04 1.05
CA LYS A 36 8.70 2.14 2.03
C LYS A 36 9.36 1.70 3.33
N VAL A 37 10.28 2.52 3.82
CA VAL A 37 11.01 2.28 5.06
C VAL A 37 10.44 3.18 6.14
N GLY A 38 10.30 2.65 7.35
CA GLY A 38 9.99 3.44 8.54
C GLY A 38 8.80 2.94 9.35
N LYS A 39 8.33 3.79 10.27
CA LYS A 39 7.30 3.45 11.27
C LYS A 39 5.97 2.96 10.67
N GLU A 40 5.64 3.44 9.48
CA GLU A 40 4.38 3.14 8.79
C GLU A 40 4.37 1.76 8.10
N ALA A 41 5.52 1.10 7.95
CA ALA A 41 5.62 -0.17 7.23
C ALA A 41 4.75 -1.28 7.83
N LYS A 42 4.72 -1.37 9.17
CA LYS A 42 3.92 -2.35 9.92
C LYS A 42 2.43 -2.03 9.83
N GLY A 43 2.06 -0.78 10.12
CA GLY A 43 0.67 -0.32 10.12
C GLY A 43 0.01 -0.53 8.77
N GLU A 44 0.66 -0.12 7.68
CA GLU A 44 0.17 -0.34 6.32
C GLU A 44 -0.08 -1.82 6.03
N THR A 45 0.89 -2.68 6.37
CA THR A 45 0.81 -4.11 6.03
C THR A 45 -0.31 -4.79 6.80
N ALA A 46 -0.51 -4.45 8.08
CA ALA A 46 -1.59 -5.00 8.89
C ALA A 46 -2.96 -4.46 8.42
N ALA A 47 -3.08 -3.16 8.19
CA ALA A 47 -4.33 -2.52 7.80
C ALA A 47 -4.81 -3.01 6.43
N SER A 48 -3.92 -3.08 5.44
CA SER A 48 -4.27 -3.60 4.10
C SER A 48 -4.77 -5.05 4.16
N ARG A 49 -4.20 -5.90 5.01
CA ARG A 49 -4.69 -7.27 5.20
C ARG A 49 -6.07 -7.34 5.84
N LEU A 50 -6.37 -6.47 6.80
CA LEU A 50 -7.71 -6.39 7.40
C LEU A 50 -8.74 -5.90 6.38
N MET A 51 -8.41 -4.88 5.60
CA MET A 51 -9.27 -4.39 4.51
C MET A 51 -9.56 -5.49 3.49
N TRP A 52 -8.54 -6.23 3.07
CA TRP A 52 -8.69 -7.38 2.17
C TRP A 52 -9.56 -8.48 2.78
N ALA A 53 -9.36 -8.80 4.05
CA ALA A 53 -10.10 -9.85 4.75
C ALA A 53 -11.61 -9.59 4.83
N VAL A 54 -12.01 -8.31 4.90
CA VAL A 54 -13.43 -7.91 4.93
C VAL A 54 -13.99 -7.57 3.53
N GLY A 55 -13.25 -7.87 2.47
CA GLY A 55 -13.72 -7.79 1.09
C GLY A 55 -13.46 -6.47 0.35
N TYR A 56 -12.74 -5.51 0.95
CA TYR A 56 -12.30 -4.32 0.22
C TYR A 56 -11.06 -4.61 -0.61
N HIS A 57 -10.96 -3.96 -1.76
CA HIS A 57 -9.72 -3.97 -2.52
C HIS A 57 -8.60 -3.30 -1.74
N SER A 58 -7.39 -3.88 -1.77
CA SER A 58 -6.18 -3.29 -1.20
C SER A 58 -4.97 -3.65 -2.05
N ASP A 59 -3.95 -2.79 -2.00
CA ASP A 59 -2.64 -3.12 -2.58
C ASP A 59 -2.05 -4.39 -1.95
N VAL A 60 -1.34 -5.18 -2.75
CA VAL A 60 -0.55 -6.30 -2.25
C VAL A 60 0.69 -5.77 -1.53
N ASN A 61 0.72 -5.94 -0.20
CA ASN A 61 1.78 -5.45 0.67
C ASN A 61 2.46 -6.60 1.43
N TYR A 62 3.80 -6.60 1.44
CA TYR A 62 4.62 -7.49 2.25
C TYR A 62 5.51 -6.70 3.20
N LEU A 63 5.47 -7.06 4.48
CA LEU A 63 6.44 -6.60 5.46
C LEU A 63 7.65 -7.54 5.46
N VAL A 64 8.83 -6.98 5.28
CA VAL A 64 10.10 -7.71 5.34
C VAL A 64 10.94 -7.12 6.49
N PRO A 65 11.29 -7.91 7.51
CA PRO A 65 12.03 -7.43 8.66
C PRO A 65 13.40 -6.85 8.31
N LYS A 66 14.11 -7.50 7.37
CA LYS A 66 15.45 -7.11 6.93
C LYS A 66 15.67 -7.54 5.49
N VAL A 67 16.20 -6.65 4.66
CA VAL A 67 16.44 -6.90 3.23
C VAL A 67 17.66 -6.12 2.75
N TYR A 68 18.56 -6.80 2.05
CA TYR A 68 19.65 -6.14 1.35
C TYR A 68 19.16 -5.66 -0.01
N VAL A 69 19.40 -4.38 -0.34
CA VAL A 69 19.04 -3.79 -1.63
C VAL A 69 20.32 -3.47 -2.38
N GLU A 70 20.60 -4.25 -3.42
CA GLU A 70 21.84 -4.18 -4.20
C GLU A 70 22.08 -2.79 -4.78
N GLY A 71 21.08 -2.20 -5.45
CA GLY A 71 21.21 -0.86 -6.04
C GLY A 71 21.36 0.29 -5.02
N LEU A 72 21.19 0.02 -3.72
CA LEU A 72 21.50 0.96 -2.64
C LEU A 72 22.77 0.60 -1.87
N ASN A 73 23.38 -0.56 -2.16
CA ASN A 73 24.48 -1.15 -1.39
C ASN A 73 24.24 -1.09 0.13
N LYS A 74 23.00 -1.36 0.56
CA LYS A 74 22.56 -1.16 1.94
C LYS A 74 21.52 -2.17 2.37
N THR A 75 21.62 -2.59 3.63
CA THR A 75 20.55 -3.33 4.30
C THR A 75 19.51 -2.37 4.86
N LEU A 76 18.25 -2.60 4.50
CA LEU A 76 17.09 -1.91 5.03
C LEU A 76 16.37 -2.81 6.03
N GLU A 77 15.79 -2.20 7.06
CA GLU A 77 15.03 -2.89 8.09
C GLU A 77 13.60 -2.35 8.16
N ASN A 78 12.67 -3.21 8.57
CA ASN A 78 11.25 -2.90 8.68
C ASN A 78 10.67 -2.27 7.40
N VAL A 79 10.79 -3.01 6.29
CA VAL A 79 10.47 -2.50 4.95
C VAL A 79 9.15 -3.07 4.46
N ARG A 80 8.27 -2.18 3.98
CA ARG A 80 7.03 -2.60 3.34
C ARG A 80 7.16 -2.52 1.82
N PHE A 81 7.03 -3.67 1.16
CA PHE A 81 6.99 -3.81 -0.29
C PHE A 81 5.55 -3.80 -0.78
N GLY A 82 5.17 -2.77 -1.53
CA GLY A 82 3.91 -2.71 -2.26
C GLY A 82 4.12 -3.08 -3.72
N LEU A 83 3.45 -4.14 -4.19
CA LEU A 83 3.58 -4.61 -5.57
C LEU A 83 3.06 -3.57 -6.56
N ARG A 84 3.71 -3.48 -7.73
CA ARG A 84 3.26 -2.67 -8.87
C ARG A 84 3.11 -3.57 -10.09
N PRO A 85 1.95 -4.25 -10.25
CA PRO A 85 1.70 -5.09 -11.42
C PRO A 85 1.81 -4.27 -12.71
N LYS A 86 2.32 -4.88 -13.79
CA LYS A 86 2.48 -4.19 -15.08
C LYS A 86 1.14 -3.98 -15.76
N GLU A 87 0.16 -4.80 -15.43
CA GLU A 87 -1.17 -4.87 -16.04
C GLU A 87 -2.16 -3.90 -15.36
N VAL A 88 -1.80 -3.34 -14.21
CA VAL A 88 -2.65 -2.42 -13.43
C VAL A 88 -2.07 -1.01 -13.44
N LYS A 89 -2.92 -0.01 -13.71
CA LYS A 89 -2.64 1.41 -13.48
C LYS A 89 -3.35 1.85 -12.21
N ARG A 90 -2.68 2.70 -11.43
CA ARG A 90 -3.31 3.44 -10.33
C ARG A 90 -3.55 4.87 -10.81
N ILE A 91 -4.79 5.31 -10.70
CA ILE A 91 -5.19 6.68 -10.99
C ILE A 91 -5.82 7.31 -9.75
N ASP A 92 -5.82 8.64 -9.74
CA ASP A 92 -6.53 9.44 -8.77
C ASP A 92 -7.99 9.65 -9.23
N GLY A 93 -8.81 10.29 -8.40
CA GLY A 93 -10.10 10.80 -8.85
C GLY A 93 -11.32 10.30 -8.09
N TRP A 94 -11.18 9.82 -6.84
CA TRP A 94 -12.34 9.64 -5.96
C TRP A 94 -12.14 10.34 -4.62
N GLN A 95 -13.20 11.00 -4.16
CA GLN A 95 -13.22 11.81 -2.95
C GLN A 95 -14.17 11.20 -1.92
N TRP A 96 -13.93 11.45 -0.64
CA TRP A 96 -14.75 10.88 0.45
C TRP A 96 -16.21 11.36 0.43
N ASP A 97 -16.47 12.56 -0.07
CA ASP A 97 -17.80 13.15 -0.21
C ASP A 97 -18.37 13.00 -1.64
N HIS A 98 -17.51 12.78 -2.64
CA HIS A 98 -17.89 12.65 -4.04
C HIS A 98 -17.33 11.38 -4.69
N ASN A 99 -18.13 10.31 -4.70
CA ASN A 99 -17.84 9.05 -5.40
C ASN A 99 -19.12 8.24 -5.68
N PRO A 100 -19.08 7.23 -6.56
CA PRO A 100 -20.26 6.44 -6.95
C PRO A 100 -20.91 5.61 -5.83
N PHE A 101 -20.25 5.46 -4.68
CA PHE A 101 -20.71 4.61 -3.58
C PHE A 101 -21.32 5.41 -2.43
N VAL A 102 -21.41 6.74 -2.54
CA VAL A 102 -22.09 7.58 -1.54
C VAL A 102 -23.52 7.09 -1.32
N GLY A 103 -23.91 6.93 -0.06
CA GLY A 103 -25.21 6.38 0.34
C GLY A 103 -25.28 4.85 0.42
N SER A 104 -24.27 4.12 -0.10
CA SER A 104 -24.24 2.66 0.00
C SER A 104 -23.79 2.15 1.39
N ARG A 105 -24.22 0.94 1.74
CA ARG A 105 -23.77 0.25 2.97
C ARG A 105 -22.28 -0.08 2.93
N GLN A 106 -21.77 -0.45 1.77
CA GLN A 106 -20.37 -0.78 1.55
C GLN A 106 -19.46 0.43 1.80
N PHE A 107 -19.90 1.63 1.41
CA PHE A 107 -19.14 2.85 1.68
C PHE A 107 -19.17 3.24 3.16
N GLN A 108 -20.30 3.04 3.85
CA GLN A 108 -20.35 3.21 5.31
C GLN A 108 -19.45 2.21 6.04
N GLY A 109 -19.43 0.95 5.60
CA GLY A 109 -18.49 -0.05 6.10
C GLY A 109 -17.02 0.38 5.93
N LEU A 110 -16.67 1.02 4.82
CA LEU A 110 -15.31 1.52 4.58
C LEU A 110 -14.95 2.61 5.60
N LYS A 111 -15.88 3.55 5.86
CA LYS A 111 -15.70 4.60 6.88
C LYS A 111 -15.55 4.02 8.28
N ILE A 112 -16.37 3.03 8.63
CA ILE A 112 -16.28 2.31 9.91
C ILE A 112 -14.92 1.62 10.03
N MET A 113 -14.44 0.97 8.97
CA MET A 113 -13.10 0.37 8.97
C MET A 113 -12.00 1.42 9.16
N MET A 114 -12.11 2.59 8.53
CA MET A 114 -11.13 3.67 8.75
C MET A 114 -11.11 4.15 10.21
N ALA A 115 -12.28 4.26 10.84
CA ALA A 115 -12.40 4.61 12.25
C ALA A 115 -11.85 3.49 13.16
N LEU A 116 -12.19 2.23 12.90
CA LEU A 116 -11.72 1.06 13.66
C LEU A 116 -10.20 0.91 13.62
N LEU A 117 -9.60 1.13 12.45
CA LEU A 117 -8.16 1.12 12.26
C LEU A 117 -7.47 2.34 12.87
N ASN A 118 -8.24 3.33 13.34
CA ASN A 118 -7.76 4.62 13.81
C ASN A 118 -6.82 5.28 12.79
N ASN A 119 -7.25 5.31 11.52
CA ASN A 119 -6.47 5.92 10.45
C ASN A 119 -6.62 7.45 10.47
N TRP A 120 -5.53 8.16 10.78
CA TRP A 120 -5.54 9.63 10.92
C TRP A 120 -5.18 10.39 9.64
N ASP A 121 -4.88 9.71 8.51
CA ASP A 121 -4.48 10.34 7.24
C ASP A 121 -5.52 10.13 6.13
N LEU A 122 -6.78 10.51 6.38
CA LEU A 122 -7.93 10.32 5.48
C LEU A 122 -8.07 11.38 4.38
N LYS A 123 -6.96 11.77 3.75
CA LYS A 123 -6.99 12.74 2.64
C LYS A 123 -7.40 12.10 1.31
N ASP A 124 -8.09 12.84 0.44
CA ASP A 124 -8.48 12.34 -0.89
C ASP A 124 -7.26 11.97 -1.76
N SER A 125 -6.10 12.57 -1.53
CA SER A 125 -4.88 12.19 -2.26
C SER A 125 -4.35 10.78 -1.90
N ASN A 126 -4.84 10.17 -0.82
CA ASN A 126 -4.58 8.77 -0.45
C ASN A 126 -5.57 7.79 -1.10
N ASN A 127 -6.62 8.30 -1.73
CA ASN A 127 -7.62 7.49 -2.43
C ASN A 127 -7.15 7.20 -3.85
N LYS A 128 -7.22 5.93 -4.27
CA LYS A 128 -6.80 5.50 -5.61
C LYS A 128 -7.86 4.61 -6.24
N ILE A 129 -7.81 4.56 -7.57
CA ILE A 129 -8.57 3.63 -8.40
C ILE A 129 -7.57 2.74 -9.13
N ALA A 130 -7.70 1.43 -8.99
CA ALA A 130 -6.97 0.45 -9.78
C ALA A 130 -7.78 0.13 -11.04
N VAL A 131 -7.16 0.30 -12.20
CA VAL A 131 -7.75 0.03 -13.52
C VAL A 131 -6.79 -0.80 -14.36
N ALA A 132 -7.31 -1.62 -15.27
CA ALA A 132 -6.47 -2.32 -16.24
C ALA A 132 -5.70 -1.33 -17.12
N ARG A 133 -4.42 -1.61 -17.41
CA ARG A 133 -3.59 -0.81 -18.32
C ARG A 133 -4.03 -0.97 -19.77
N ASP A 134 -4.28 -2.22 -20.17
CA ASP A 134 -4.81 -2.52 -21.50
C ASP A 134 -6.34 -2.60 -21.42
N LYS A 135 -7.03 -1.70 -22.13
CA LYS A 135 -8.49 -1.67 -22.21
C LYS A 135 -9.08 -2.88 -22.97
N LYS A 136 -8.22 -3.68 -23.64
CA LYS A 136 -8.58 -4.94 -24.30
C LYS A 136 -8.62 -6.13 -23.33
N LEU A 137 -8.06 -6.00 -22.12
CA LEU A 137 -8.28 -7.00 -21.07
C LEU A 137 -9.78 -7.08 -20.76
N THR A 138 -10.27 -8.30 -20.61
CA THR A 138 -11.70 -8.61 -20.40
C THR A 138 -12.25 -8.03 -19.10
N ASP A 139 -11.38 -7.81 -18.10
CA ASP A 139 -11.74 -7.21 -16.82
C ASP A 139 -11.59 -5.67 -16.87
N LYS A 140 -12.67 -4.98 -17.21
CA LYS A 140 -12.77 -3.51 -17.22
C LYS A 140 -13.14 -2.93 -15.85
N GLU A 141 -13.16 -3.74 -14.80
CA GLU A 141 -13.56 -3.30 -13.46
C GLU A 141 -12.60 -2.24 -12.91
N SER A 142 -13.16 -1.15 -12.39
CA SER A 142 -12.42 -0.12 -11.68
C SER A 142 -12.57 -0.35 -10.18
N ARG A 143 -11.45 -0.58 -9.48
CA ARG A 143 -11.45 -0.90 -8.05
C ARG A 143 -11.02 0.32 -7.23
N TYR A 144 -11.95 0.87 -6.47
CA TYR A 144 -11.74 2.03 -5.62
C TYR A 144 -11.22 1.57 -4.25
N PHE A 145 -10.15 2.20 -3.77
CA PHE A 145 -9.53 1.80 -2.51
C PHE A 145 -8.73 2.93 -1.85
N VAL A 146 -8.42 2.74 -0.57
CA VAL A 146 -7.53 3.59 0.22
C VAL A 146 -6.11 2.99 0.18
N ALA A 147 -5.13 3.78 -0.26
CA ALA A 147 -3.79 3.31 -0.63
C ALA A 147 -2.69 3.46 0.42
N ASP A 148 -2.79 4.48 1.29
CA ASP A 148 -1.81 4.81 2.32
C ASP A 148 -2.46 4.60 3.67
N LEU A 149 -2.50 3.34 4.10
CA LEU A 149 -3.05 2.92 5.39
C LEU A 149 -1.98 2.94 6.49
N GLY A 150 -0.77 3.43 6.20
CA GLY A 150 0.34 3.53 7.14
C GLY A 150 0.05 4.37 8.37
N GLY A 151 -0.90 5.31 8.29
CA GLY A 151 -1.43 6.09 9.40
C GLY A 151 -2.38 5.33 10.33
N SER A 152 -2.47 4.00 10.23
CA SER A 152 -3.35 3.19 11.09
C SER A 152 -2.64 2.70 12.38
N PHE A 153 -3.44 2.27 13.36
CA PHE A 153 -3.01 1.67 14.63
C PHE A 153 -2.06 2.57 15.43
N GLY A 154 -2.45 3.83 15.60
CA GLY A 154 -1.69 4.81 16.39
C GLY A 154 -1.12 4.25 17.70
N LYS A 155 -0.03 4.86 18.17
CA LYS A 155 0.63 4.42 19.40
C LYS A 155 -0.30 4.63 20.59
N VAL A 156 -0.72 3.54 21.25
CA VAL A 156 -1.37 3.62 22.56
C VAL A 156 -0.33 4.14 23.56
N SER A 157 -0.64 5.22 24.27
CA SER A 157 0.30 5.91 25.17
C SER A 157 0.72 5.01 26.34
N HIS A 158 -0.22 4.22 26.88
CA HIS A 158 0.01 3.26 27.97
C HIS A 158 -0.91 2.03 27.80
N LEU A 159 -0.33 0.83 27.82
CA LEU A 159 -1.10 -0.38 28.12
C LEU A 159 -0.93 -0.66 29.62
N PRO A 160 -2.01 -0.92 30.39
CA PRO A 160 -1.86 -1.40 31.75
C PRO A 160 -1.02 -2.67 31.73
N ARG A 161 -0.01 -2.73 32.61
CA ARG A 161 0.82 -3.91 32.82
C ARG A 161 0.11 -4.89 33.74
#